data_AF-A0A839XLB0-F1
#
_entry.id   AF-A0A839XLB0-F1
#
_cell.length_a   1.000
_cell.length_b   1.000
_cell.length_c   1.000
_cell.angle_alpha   90.00
_cell.angle_beta   90.00
_cell.angle_gamma   90.00
#
_symmetry.space_group_name_H-M   'P 1'
#
loop_
_entity.id
_entity.type
_entity.pdbx_description
1 polymer ?
#
loop_
_entity_poly.entity_id
_entity_poly.type
_entity_poly.pdbx_seq_one_letter_code
_entity_poly.pdbx_strand_id
1 'polypeptide(L)'
;MLSWGSELVDSGVAVVSHFAGIADLLGAIVGVLSGAASAVLYMLARRNKARVMAIHVGWQIAHDAGETGAVVYNGSNVPLQQLVVTVVCGARRRTARREIAVLRPQDTHLWPSGDVHDALVSDEHETDQHKVQVVFRSGRECWLRDERSAERIRSLVLWTERTMAEPLKRYFRRDGHFRKNYSVRIEVESFDRTETLETAFGQVASTGHPPAGYRIPDVVAGPHDWLGRAVAEDWVEQPPPTVEDRAGMSSVAVDALSHGDPMYAVPYAMDSVALIRNNALTGTGPMPSTFAEAVADGQNALRAHGIPDGAAVALQVGAPDGDPYHVWPLLSSVGASFFGLGHEPGGQHGTCWRDDFVNAFERLATLGRAHSGVLDPELDHRGSLRLFLGGRAPYLICSAVALHEIRRRRLNVTAAQVPRLGTLRPITLVSVHGLYLNHRSRNPPAARDLLTTYQASPTAGEDLNRIRRIVPAHDDAMDTLRRDDPLLRTYIDQCRTGMLMPSGPGMRTAWRLLGRAEYQVLAGHGDPRAVAEATADEGHALLSGA
;
A
#
# COMPACT_ATOMS: atom_id res chain seq x y z
N MET A 1 26.30 -77.61 -21.60
CA MET A 1 25.29 -76.65 -21.09
C MET A 1 25.55 -75.28 -21.72
N LEU A 2 25.58 -75.27 -23.06
CA LEU A 2 26.01 -74.15 -23.90
C LEU A 2 24.90 -73.93 -24.94
N SER A 3 24.03 -72.93 -24.77
CA SER A 3 23.27 -72.27 -25.86
C SER A 3 22.31 -71.17 -25.36
N TRP A 4 22.67 -70.36 -24.35
CA TRP A 4 21.75 -69.31 -23.82
C TRP A 4 22.45 -67.98 -23.51
N GLY A 5 23.43 -67.58 -24.34
CA GLY A 5 24.24 -66.38 -24.10
C GLY A 5 24.22 -65.29 -25.17
N SER A 6 23.63 -65.53 -26.35
CA SER A 6 23.71 -64.59 -27.49
C SER A 6 22.41 -63.88 -27.85
N GLU A 7 21.24 -64.33 -27.38
CA GLU A 7 19.96 -63.69 -27.74
C GLU A 7 19.56 -62.51 -26.83
N LEU A 8 20.17 -62.36 -25.64
CA LEU A 8 19.87 -61.29 -24.68
C LEU A 8 20.62 -59.98 -24.94
N VAL A 9 21.71 -60.00 -25.71
CA VAL A 9 22.51 -58.79 -26.02
C VAL A 9 21.94 -58.05 -27.24
N ASP A 10 21.49 -58.79 -28.28
CA ASP A 10 20.86 -58.17 -29.45
C ASP A 10 19.48 -57.57 -29.17
N SER A 11 18.71 -58.18 -28.25
CA SER A 11 17.40 -57.65 -27.84
C SER A 11 17.52 -56.43 -26.93
N GLY A 12 18.59 -56.29 -26.13
CA GLY A 12 18.88 -55.08 -25.34
C GLY A 12 19.30 -53.87 -26.19
N VAL A 13 20.13 -54.09 -27.22
CA VAL A 13 20.58 -53.03 -28.13
C VAL A 13 19.44 -52.52 -29.04
N ALA A 14 18.54 -53.40 -29.47
CA ALA A 14 17.36 -53.02 -30.26
C ALA A 14 16.30 -52.23 -29.45
N VAL A 15 16.18 -52.51 -28.15
CA VAL A 15 15.26 -51.78 -27.26
C VAL A 15 15.80 -50.38 -26.93
N VAL A 16 17.12 -50.24 -26.68
CA VAL A 16 17.74 -48.93 -26.41
C VAL A 16 17.70 -48.01 -27.64
N SER A 17 17.84 -48.54 -28.86
CA SER A 17 17.71 -47.73 -30.08
C SER A 17 16.27 -47.26 -30.35
N HIS A 18 15.26 -48.07 -29.99
CA HIS A 18 13.84 -47.66 -30.06
C HIS A 18 13.50 -46.55 -29.05
N PHE A 19 14.03 -46.60 -27.83
CA PHE A 19 13.80 -45.54 -26.83
C PHE A 19 14.50 -44.22 -27.19
N ALA A 20 15.71 -44.28 -27.79
CA ALA A 20 16.39 -43.11 -28.31
C ALA A 20 15.60 -42.46 -29.47
N GLY A 21 15.10 -43.27 -30.42
CA GLY A 21 14.26 -42.78 -31.52
C GLY A 21 12.93 -42.17 -31.07
N ILE A 22 12.30 -42.72 -30.02
CA ILE A 22 11.08 -42.14 -29.42
C ILE A 22 11.38 -40.82 -28.68
N ALA A 23 12.53 -40.73 -27.99
CA ALA A 23 12.96 -39.50 -27.32
C ALA A 23 13.30 -38.38 -28.32
N ASP A 24 13.97 -38.70 -29.43
CA ASP A 24 14.25 -37.75 -30.52
C ASP A 24 12.98 -37.32 -31.24
N LEU A 25 12.03 -38.24 -31.46
CA LEU A 25 10.73 -37.93 -32.05
C LEU A 25 9.88 -37.06 -31.11
N LEU A 26 9.87 -37.34 -29.81
CA LEU A 26 9.23 -36.48 -28.81
C LEU A 26 9.91 -35.12 -28.72
N GLY A 27 11.24 -35.06 -28.76
CA GLY A 27 12.02 -33.82 -28.79
C GLY A 27 11.71 -32.99 -30.03
N ALA A 28 11.59 -33.64 -31.20
CA ALA A 28 11.20 -32.99 -32.45
C ALA A 28 9.74 -32.50 -32.42
N ILE A 29 8.80 -33.29 -31.89
CA ILE A 29 7.39 -32.88 -31.72
C ILE A 29 7.28 -31.70 -30.76
N VAL A 30 7.96 -31.74 -29.61
CA VAL A 30 8.01 -30.63 -28.64
C VAL A 30 8.68 -29.40 -29.27
N GLY A 31 9.73 -29.58 -30.06
CA GLY A 31 10.40 -28.51 -30.81
C GLY A 31 9.49 -27.87 -31.86
N VAL A 32 8.76 -28.67 -32.63
CA VAL A 32 7.80 -28.22 -33.65
C VAL A 32 6.59 -27.53 -33.00
N LEU A 33 6.06 -28.08 -31.90
CA LEU A 33 4.95 -27.47 -31.15
C LEU A 33 5.38 -26.14 -30.51
N SER A 34 6.60 -26.08 -29.96
CA SER A 34 7.18 -24.84 -29.42
C SER A 34 7.45 -23.81 -30.50
N GLY A 35 7.92 -24.23 -31.67
CA GLY A 35 8.11 -23.39 -32.86
C GLY A 35 6.78 -22.86 -33.40
N ALA A 36 5.76 -23.70 -33.51
CA ALA A 36 4.42 -23.32 -33.96
C ALA A 36 3.76 -22.36 -32.96
N ALA A 37 3.86 -22.61 -31.66
CA ALA A 37 3.36 -21.70 -30.62
C ALA A 37 4.08 -20.35 -30.67
N SER A 38 5.40 -20.34 -30.86
CA SER A 38 6.18 -19.12 -31.02
C SER A 38 5.80 -18.34 -32.28
N ALA A 39 5.57 -19.04 -33.40
CA ALA A 39 5.12 -18.43 -34.65
C ALA A 39 3.70 -17.84 -34.53
N VAL A 40 2.79 -18.53 -33.84
CA VAL A 40 1.44 -18.03 -33.55
C VAL A 40 1.48 -16.79 -32.65
N LEU A 41 2.26 -16.82 -31.56
CA LEU A 41 2.45 -15.65 -30.68
C LEU A 41 3.08 -14.47 -31.42
N TYR A 42 4.05 -14.73 -32.30
CA TYR A 42 4.65 -13.71 -33.16
C TYR A 42 3.64 -13.11 -34.15
N MET A 43 2.84 -13.94 -34.81
CA MET A 43 1.78 -13.48 -35.73
C MET A 43 0.71 -12.67 -34.98
N LEU A 44 0.28 -13.10 -33.79
CA LEU A 44 -0.67 -12.37 -32.95
C LEU A 44 -0.10 -11.01 -32.52
N ALA A 45 1.17 -10.97 -32.07
CA ALA A 45 1.84 -9.72 -31.71
C ALA A 45 1.96 -8.77 -32.90
N ARG A 46 2.29 -9.29 -34.09
CA ARG A 46 2.37 -8.50 -35.33
C ARG A 46 0.99 -7.98 -35.76
N ARG A 47 -0.06 -8.81 -35.65
CA ARG A 47 -1.45 -8.41 -35.93
C ARG A 47 -1.93 -7.35 -34.96
N ASN A 48 -1.65 -7.47 -33.66
CA ASN A 48 -2.02 -6.46 -32.68
C ASN A 48 -1.29 -5.14 -32.93
N LYS A 49 0.01 -5.19 -33.22
CA LYS A 49 0.78 -3.99 -33.59
C LYS A 49 0.24 -3.33 -34.87
N ALA A 50 -0.12 -4.11 -35.88
CA ALA A 50 -0.73 -3.58 -37.11
C ALA A 50 -2.08 -2.89 -36.84
N ARG A 51 -2.90 -3.46 -35.95
CA ARG A 51 -4.18 -2.86 -35.55
C ARG A 51 -4.00 -1.53 -34.81
N VAL A 52 -3.00 -1.45 -33.93
CA VAL A 52 -2.68 -0.20 -33.22
C VAL A 52 -2.10 0.85 -34.16
N MET A 53 -1.33 0.43 -35.17
CA MET A 53 -0.83 1.35 -36.21
C MET A 53 -1.93 1.91 -37.12
N ALA A 54 -3.12 1.27 -37.16
CA ALA A 54 -4.30 1.83 -37.82
C ALA A 54 -4.96 2.96 -37.02
N ILE A 55 -4.46 3.26 -35.82
CA ILE A 55 -4.89 4.42 -35.03
C ILE A 55 -4.03 5.61 -35.46
N HIS A 56 -4.70 6.62 -36.00
CA HIS A 56 -4.09 7.86 -36.42
C HIS A 56 -4.15 8.86 -35.28
N VAL A 57 -3.01 9.44 -34.95
CA VAL A 57 -2.81 10.39 -33.85
C VAL A 57 -1.96 11.51 -34.42
N GLY A 58 -2.28 12.75 -34.10
CA GLY A 58 -1.45 13.88 -34.50
C GLY A 58 -2.11 15.23 -34.23
N TRP A 59 -1.34 16.29 -34.44
CA TRP A 59 -1.87 17.66 -34.45
C TRP A 59 -2.38 18.01 -35.85
N GLN A 60 -3.66 18.33 -35.96
CA GLN A 60 -4.29 18.78 -37.20
C GLN A 60 -4.36 20.30 -37.23
N ILE A 61 -4.02 20.87 -38.39
CA ILE A 61 -4.21 22.29 -38.71
C ILE A 61 -5.29 22.36 -39.79
N ALA A 62 -6.40 23.03 -39.48
CA ALA A 62 -7.52 23.23 -40.39
C ALA A 62 -7.76 24.74 -40.63
N HIS A 63 -8.59 25.06 -41.61
CA HIS A 63 -8.94 26.45 -41.92
C HIS A 63 -9.81 27.09 -40.83
N ASP A 64 -10.66 26.29 -40.18
CA ASP A 64 -11.42 26.73 -39.00
C ASP A 64 -10.58 26.50 -37.72
N ALA A 65 -10.57 27.51 -36.85
CA ALA A 65 -9.91 27.45 -35.56
C ALA A 65 -10.52 26.36 -34.65
N GLY A 66 -11.83 26.10 -34.78
CA GLY A 66 -12.51 25.03 -34.05
C GLY A 66 -12.14 23.61 -34.52
N GLU A 67 -11.58 23.50 -35.73
CA GLU A 67 -11.16 22.22 -36.34
C GLU A 67 -9.64 21.97 -36.24
N THR A 68 -8.90 22.95 -35.72
CA THR A 68 -7.46 22.85 -35.44
C THR A 68 -7.25 22.32 -34.03
N GLY A 69 -6.45 21.26 -33.86
CA GLY A 69 -6.21 20.67 -32.54
C GLY A 69 -5.66 19.25 -32.59
N ALA A 70 -5.69 18.56 -31.44
CA ALA A 70 -5.22 17.19 -31.34
C ALA A 70 -6.30 16.22 -31.85
N VAL A 71 -5.93 15.36 -32.80
CA VAL A 71 -6.84 14.40 -33.43
C VAL A 71 -6.43 12.98 -33.11
N VAL A 72 -7.43 12.15 -32.81
CA VAL A 72 -7.30 10.69 -32.68
C VAL A 72 -8.40 10.05 -33.50
N TYR A 73 -8.02 9.32 -34.55
CA TYR A 73 -8.94 8.52 -35.36
C TYR A 73 -8.67 7.03 -35.15
N ASN A 74 -9.71 6.30 -34.77
CA ASN A 74 -9.64 4.86 -34.56
C ASN A 74 -9.93 4.11 -35.87
N GLY A 75 -8.93 4.03 -36.76
CA GLY A 75 -9.04 3.22 -37.99
C GLY A 75 -9.03 1.71 -37.76
N SER A 76 -8.97 1.24 -36.51
CA SER A 76 -9.03 -0.18 -36.17
C SER A 76 -10.47 -0.71 -36.17
N ASN A 77 -10.60 -2.01 -35.93
CA ASN A 77 -11.89 -2.69 -35.79
C ASN A 77 -12.27 -3.00 -34.33
N VAL A 78 -11.59 -2.37 -33.35
CA VAL A 78 -11.87 -2.53 -31.92
C VAL A 78 -11.99 -1.18 -31.23
N PRO A 79 -12.83 -1.07 -30.19
CA PRO A 79 -12.89 0.14 -29.39
C PRO A 79 -11.57 0.38 -28.64
N LEU A 80 -11.20 1.65 -28.51
CA LEU A 80 -10.14 2.10 -27.59
C LEU A 80 -10.82 2.47 -26.27
N GLN A 81 -10.49 1.77 -25.19
CA GLN A 81 -11.08 1.99 -23.87
C GLN A 81 -10.10 2.75 -22.98
N GLN A 82 -10.61 3.59 -22.07
CA GLN A 82 -9.79 4.43 -21.19
C GLN A 82 -8.71 5.19 -22.00
N LEU A 83 -9.12 5.80 -23.09
CA LEU A 83 -8.21 6.53 -23.98
C LEU A 83 -7.81 7.85 -23.31
N VAL A 84 -6.52 8.05 -23.12
CA VAL A 84 -5.94 9.29 -22.60
C VAL A 84 -5.15 9.94 -23.73
N VAL A 85 -5.59 11.11 -24.18
CA VAL A 85 -4.89 11.94 -25.16
C VAL A 85 -3.99 12.90 -24.39
N THR A 86 -2.70 12.90 -24.69
CA THR A 86 -1.72 13.83 -24.13
C THR A 86 -1.14 14.69 -25.24
N VAL A 87 -1.20 16.00 -25.06
CA VAL A 87 -0.54 16.96 -25.94
C VAL A 87 0.65 17.57 -25.21
N VAL A 88 1.83 17.47 -25.80
CA VAL A 88 3.04 18.14 -25.32
C VAL A 88 3.25 19.41 -26.16
N CYS A 89 3.31 20.57 -25.51
CA CYS A 89 3.43 21.88 -26.15
C CYS A 89 4.76 22.57 -25.78
N GLY A 90 5.44 23.09 -26.80
CA GLY A 90 6.57 24.01 -26.67
C GLY A 90 7.88 23.40 -26.16
N ALA A 91 8.91 24.24 -26.06
CA ALA A 91 10.26 23.84 -25.65
C ALA A 91 10.33 23.42 -24.18
N ARG A 92 9.45 24.00 -23.35
CA ARG A 92 9.29 23.66 -21.92
C ARG A 92 8.54 22.34 -21.69
N ARG A 93 8.11 21.64 -22.76
CA ARG A 93 7.42 20.33 -22.72
C ARG A 93 6.21 20.29 -21.76
N ARG A 94 5.41 21.36 -21.76
CA ARG A 94 4.17 21.41 -20.97
C ARG A 94 3.20 20.39 -21.52
N THR A 95 2.42 19.74 -20.65
CA THR A 95 1.52 18.66 -21.07
C THR A 95 0.08 18.94 -20.68
N ALA A 96 -0.84 18.84 -21.64
CA ALA A 96 -2.27 18.79 -21.40
C ALA A 96 -2.76 17.35 -21.58
N ARG A 97 -3.75 16.93 -20.79
CA ARG A 97 -4.37 15.60 -20.91
C ARG A 97 -5.89 15.70 -21.03
N ARG A 98 -6.47 14.82 -21.85
CA ARG A 98 -7.91 14.65 -21.98
C ARG A 98 -8.25 13.17 -21.97
N GLU A 99 -9.28 12.82 -21.20
CA GLU A 99 -9.75 11.45 -21.07
C GLU A 99 -11.00 11.20 -21.91
N ILE A 100 -11.04 10.02 -22.51
CA ILE A 100 -12.11 9.55 -23.35
C ILE A 100 -12.41 8.12 -22.91
N ALA A 101 -13.59 7.90 -22.35
CA ALA A 101 -13.98 6.59 -21.82
C ALA A 101 -13.88 5.49 -22.88
N VAL A 102 -14.43 5.74 -24.08
CA VAL A 102 -14.36 4.83 -25.23
C VAL A 102 -14.33 5.63 -26.54
N LEU A 103 -13.42 5.29 -27.45
CA LEU A 103 -13.46 5.70 -28.87
C LEU A 103 -13.79 4.48 -29.74
N ARG A 104 -14.94 4.49 -30.43
CA ARG A 104 -15.41 3.30 -31.18
C ARG A 104 -14.63 3.13 -32.48
N PRO A 105 -14.68 1.94 -33.11
CA PRO A 105 -14.11 1.74 -34.44
C PRO A 105 -14.63 2.77 -35.44
N GLN A 106 -13.73 3.30 -36.26
CA GLN A 106 -14.01 4.29 -37.30
C GLN A 106 -14.48 5.67 -36.80
N ASP A 107 -14.46 5.92 -35.49
CA ASP A 107 -14.74 7.23 -34.92
C ASP A 107 -13.47 8.10 -34.84
N THR A 108 -13.68 9.41 -34.90
CA THR A 108 -12.65 10.44 -34.70
C THR A 108 -12.98 11.25 -33.44
N HIS A 109 -11.96 11.49 -32.63
CA HIS A 109 -11.99 12.50 -31.59
C HIS A 109 -11.09 13.67 -31.98
N LEU A 110 -11.64 14.87 -31.94
CA LEU A 110 -10.90 16.12 -32.04
C LEU A 110 -10.94 16.81 -30.67
N TRP A 111 -9.78 17.21 -30.19
CA TRP A 111 -9.61 18.11 -29.06
C TRP A 111 -9.14 19.47 -29.60
N PRO A 112 -10.05 20.47 -29.70
CA PRO A 112 -9.74 21.79 -30.26
C PRO A 112 -8.56 22.46 -29.58
N SER A 113 -7.77 23.21 -30.35
CA SER A 113 -6.55 23.87 -29.89
C SER A 113 -6.80 24.84 -28.74
N GLY A 114 -7.89 25.61 -28.80
CA GLY A 114 -8.33 26.48 -27.70
C GLY A 114 -8.49 25.69 -26.39
N ASP A 115 -9.30 24.63 -26.40
CA ASP A 115 -9.47 23.75 -25.23
C ASP A 115 -8.16 23.11 -24.75
N VAL A 116 -7.25 22.77 -25.67
CA VAL A 116 -5.93 22.22 -25.32
C VAL A 116 -5.10 23.26 -24.57
N HIS A 117 -5.11 24.50 -25.03
CA HIS A 117 -4.37 25.60 -24.43
C HIS A 117 -5.00 26.06 -23.11
N ASP A 118 -6.32 26.06 -22.99
CA ASP A 118 -7.02 26.30 -21.72
C ASP A 118 -6.66 25.24 -20.66
N ALA A 119 -6.43 24.00 -21.09
CA ALA A 119 -5.97 22.92 -20.22
C ALA A 119 -4.47 23.02 -19.86
N LEU A 120 -3.71 23.93 -20.49
CA LEU A 120 -2.34 24.25 -20.11
C LEU A 120 -2.39 25.49 -19.20
N VAL A 121 -2.07 25.35 -17.92
CA VAL A 121 -1.99 26.51 -17.00
C VAL A 121 -0.84 27.45 -17.44
N SER A 122 -1.11 28.44 -18.30
CA SER A 122 -0.16 29.50 -18.70
C SER A 122 -0.74 30.59 -19.62
N ASP A 123 -0.29 31.83 -19.37
CA ASP A 123 -0.55 33.02 -20.22
C ASP A 123 0.39 33.17 -21.45
N GLU A 124 1.28 32.21 -21.75
CA GLU A 124 2.28 32.33 -22.84
C GLU A 124 2.11 31.25 -23.93
N HIS A 125 1.75 31.69 -25.14
CA HIS A 125 1.75 30.90 -26.36
C HIS A 125 3.17 30.77 -26.94
N GLU A 126 3.71 29.54 -26.95
CA GLU A 126 4.84 29.16 -27.80
C GLU A 126 4.29 28.49 -29.06
N THR A 127 4.60 29.04 -30.23
CA THR A 127 3.98 28.66 -31.52
C THR A 127 4.52 27.39 -32.17
N ASP A 128 5.57 26.77 -31.64
CA ASP A 128 6.29 25.76 -32.43
C ASP A 128 6.40 24.41 -31.72
N GLN A 129 5.56 23.48 -32.23
CA GLN A 129 5.55 22.02 -32.07
C GLN A 129 4.65 21.45 -30.95
N HIS A 130 3.46 21.01 -31.35
CA HIS A 130 2.60 20.10 -30.59
C HIS A 130 2.94 18.66 -30.92
N LYS A 131 3.14 17.82 -29.90
CA LYS A 131 3.23 16.38 -30.07
C LYS A 131 2.04 15.73 -29.41
N VAL A 132 1.28 14.96 -30.17
CA VAL A 132 0.14 14.21 -29.66
C VAL A 132 0.54 12.76 -29.45
N GLN A 133 0.24 12.26 -28.26
CA GLN A 133 0.36 10.84 -27.94
C GLN A 133 -0.91 10.37 -27.25
N VAL A 134 -1.22 9.09 -27.38
CA VAL A 134 -2.35 8.46 -26.70
C VAL A 134 -1.92 7.23 -25.95
N VAL A 135 -2.52 7.02 -24.78
CA VAL A 135 -2.46 5.76 -24.05
C VAL A 135 -3.86 5.19 -23.96
N PHE A 136 -4.06 3.91 -24.25
CA PHE A 136 -5.38 3.29 -24.24
C PHE A 136 -5.30 1.80 -23.97
N ARG A 137 -6.45 1.23 -23.57
CA ARG A 137 -6.67 -0.20 -23.47
C ARG A 137 -7.37 -0.73 -24.72
N SER A 138 -6.88 -1.84 -25.26
CA SER A 138 -7.51 -2.60 -26.34
C SER A 138 -7.57 -4.07 -25.93
N GLY A 139 -8.76 -4.53 -25.54
CA GLY A 139 -8.92 -5.84 -24.89
C GLY A 139 -8.17 -5.90 -23.56
N ARG A 140 -7.24 -6.85 -23.40
CA ARG A 140 -6.42 -7.02 -22.18
C ARG A 140 -5.05 -6.36 -22.26
N GLU A 141 -4.76 -5.64 -23.34
CA GLU A 141 -3.46 -4.99 -23.57
C GLU A 141 -3.60 -3.48 -23.48
N CYS A 142 -2.60 -2.83 -22.88
CA CYS A 142 -2.47 -1.38 -22.87
C CYS A 142 -1.35 -0.94 -23.82
N TRP A 143 -1.58 0.15 -24.54
CA TRP A 143 -0.72 0.64 -25.61
C TRP A 143 -0.47 2.13 -25.48
N LEU A 144 0.75 2.54 -25.81
CA LEU A 144 1.15 3.91 -26.10
C LEU A 144 1.28 4.05 -27.62
N ARG A 145 0.68 5.09 -28.19
CA ARG A 145 0.78 5.44 -29.61
C ARG A 145 1.07 6.93 -29.73
N ASP A 146 2.19 7.28 -30.34
CA ASP A 146 2.47 8.65 -30.82
C ASP A 146 2.22 8.73 -32.33
N GLU A 147 2.69 9.76 -33.04
CA GLU A 147 2.53 9.86 -34.50
C GLU A 147 3.31 8.76 -35.26
N ARG A 148 4.45 8.32 -34.75
CA ARG A 148 5.45 7.48 -35.44
C ARG A 148 5.58 6.06 -34.89
N SER A 149 5.24 5.86 -33.63
CA SER A 149 5.50 4.64 -32.90
C SER A 149 4.25 4.11 -32.19
N ALA A 150 4.23 2.79 -31.99
CA ALA A 150 3.27 2.09 -31.17
C ALA A 150 4.01 1.10 -30.29
N GLU A 151 3.85 1.24 -28.97
CA GLU A 151 4.48 0.43 -27.95
C GLU A 151 3.43 -0.20 -27.05
N ARG A 152 3.59 -1.49 -26.76
CA ARG A 152 2.78 -2.16 -25.75
C ARG A 152 3.35 -1.85 -24.37
N ILE A 153 2.52 -1.37 -23.45
CA ILE A 153 2.90 -1.16 -22.06
C ILE A 153 3.10 -2.52 -21.40
N ARG A 154 4.32 -2.78 -20.93
CA ARG A 154 4.71 -4.08 -20.35
C ARG A 154 4.94 -4.04 -18.86
N SER A 155 5.13 -2.85 -18.29
CA SER A 155 5.40 -2.66 -16.87
C SER A 155 4.78 -1.36 -16.35
N LEU A 156 4.40 -1.38 -15.07
CA LEU A 156 4.12 -0.21 -14.25
C LEU A 156 5.18 -0.08 -13.17
N VAL A 157 5.48 1.15 -12.76
CA VAL A 157 6.31 1.45 -11.60
C VAL A 157 5.42 1.62 -10.38
N LEU A 158 5.70 0.86 -9.32
CA LEU A 158 5.06 0.99 -8.03
C LEU A 158 6.07 1.46 -6.99
N TRP A 159 5.78 2.55 -6.30
CA TRP A 159 6.57 3.02 -5.16
C TRP A 159 5.99 2.50 -3.85
N THR A 160 6.85 2.12 -2.90
CA THR A 160 6.45 1.64 -1.58
C THR A 160 7.55 1.85 -0.53
N GLU A 161 7.23 1.67 0.74
CA GLU A 161 8.23 1.64 1.81
C GLU A 161 9.02 0.32 1.76
N ARG A 162 10.31 0.37 2.13
CA ARG A 162 11.29 -0.72 2.04
C ARG A 162 10.80 -2.04 2.64
N THR A 163 10.11 -2.05 3.78
CA THR A 163 9.59 -3.29 4.38
C THR A 163 8.45 -3.94 3.58
N MET A 164 7.78 -3.19 2.71
CA MET A 164 6.74 -3.68 1.80
C MET A 164 7.27 -4.10 0.43
N ALA A 165 8.50 -3.73 0.07
CA ALA A 165 9.05 -3.96 -1.26
C ALA A 165 9.08 -5.44 -1.67
N GLU A 166 9.66 -6.30 -0.84
CA GLU A 166 9.72 -7.75 -1.10
C GLU A 166 8.33 -8.42 -1.03
N PRO A 167 7.48 -8.13 -0.01
CA PRO A 167 6.10 -8.58 -0.01
C PRO A 167 5.32 -8.24 -1.29
N LEU A 168 5.40 -7.00 -1.78
CA LEU A 168 4.69 -6.58 -2.99
C LEU A 168 5.28 -7.20 -4.26
N LYS A 169 6.61 -7.41 -4.33
CA LYS A 169 7.23 -8.18 -5.43
C LYS A 169 6.69 -9.61 -5.49
N ARG A 170 6.50 -10.26 -4.33
CA ARG A 170 5.92 -11.62 -4.24
C ARG A 170 4.42 -11.63 -4.53
N TYR A 171 3.72 -10.56 -4.15
CA TYR A 171 2.29 -10.41 -4.39
C TYR A 171 2.00 -10.24 -5.89
N PHE A 172 2.78 -9.42 -6.59
CA PHE A 172 2.66 -9.18 -8.03
C PHE A 172 3.55 -10.09 -8.91
N ARG A 173 4.00 -11.23 -8.38
CA ARG A 173 4.91 -12.12 -9.10
C ARG A 173 4.26 -12.82 -10.29
N ARG A 174 5.12 -13.29 -11.21
CA ARG A 174 4.69 -13.78 -12.53
C ARG A 174 3.88 -15.10 -12.48
N ASP A 175 4.15 -15.91 -11.49
CA ASP A 175 3.59 -17.25 -11.25
C ASP A 175 2.41 -17.24 -10.27
N GLY A 176 2.01 -16.06 -9.77
CA GLY A 176 0.89 -15.90 -8.84
C GLY A 176 -0.47 -15.80 -9.53
N HIS A 177 -1.53 -15.74 -8.73
CA HIS A 177 -2.92 -15.55 -9.20
C HIS A 177 -3.06 -14.22 -9.96
N PHE A 178 -2.31 -13.20 -9.56
CA PHE A 178 -2.21 -11.91 -10.22
C PHE A 178 -2.05 -11.99 -11.74
N ARG A 179 -1.07 -12.73 -12.26
CA ARG A 179 -0.79 -12.77 -13.71
C ARG A 179 -1.84 -13.48 -14.55
N LYS A 180 -2.70 -14.31 -13.95
CA LYS A 180 -3.84 -14.91 -14.66
C LYS A 180 -4.85 -13.83 -15.06
N ASN A 181 -4.94 -12.78 -14.24
CA ASN A 181 -5.94 -11.74 -14.37
C ASN A 181 -5.36 -10.46 -15.00
N TYR A 182 -4.08 -10.16 -14.76
CA TYR A 182 -3.43 -8.92 -15.17
C TYR A 182 -2.15 -9.12 -16.01
N SER A 183 -2.09 -8.43 -17.16
CA SER A 183 -1.09 -8.68 -18.22
C SER A 183 0.19 -7.84 -18.11
N VAL A 184 0.19 -6.81 -17.26
CA VAL A 184 1.33 -5.87 -17.11
C VAL A 184 2.18 -6.25 -15.89
N ARG A 185 3.50 -6.11 -15.98
CA ARG A 185 4.44 -6.37 -14.86
C ARG A 185 4.38 -5.22 -13.86
N ILE A 186 4.52 -5.50 -12.57
CA ILE A 186 4.75 -4.45 -11.57
C ILE A 186 6.24 -4.44 -11.22
N GLU A 187 6.85 -3.26 -11.34
CA GLU A 187 8.24 -3.01 -10.96
C GLU A 187 8.26 -2.16 -9.70
N VAL A 188 8.68 -2.76 -8.60
CA VAL A 188 8.64 -2.15 -7.27
C VAL A 188 9.94 -1.42 -6.99
N GLU A 189 9.85 -0.11 -6.76
CA GLU A 189 10.90 0.75 -6.22
C GLU A 189 10.54 1.12 -4.78
N SER A 190 11.55 1.24 -3.91
CA SER A 190 11.31 1.38 -2.48
C SER A 190 12.10 2.48 -1.83
N PHE A 191 11.49 3.14 -0.85
CA PHE A 191 12.11 4.17 -0.02
C PHE A 191 12.30 3.68 1.40
N ASP A 192 13.30 4.21 2.09
CA ASP A 192 13.75 3.69 3.39
C ASP A 192 12.76 3.90 4.51
N ARG A 193 11.92 4.94 4.38
CA ARG A 193 10.88 5.29 5.31
C ARG A 193 9.64 5.79 4.59
N THR A 194 8.50 5.64 5.24
CA THR A 194 7.20 6.15 4.81
C THR A 194 7.24 7.66 4.54
N GLU A 195 7.92 8.46 5.38
CA GLU A 195 7.98 9.92 5.22
C GLU A 195 8.84 10.34 4.02
N THR A 196 9.90 9.58 3.71
CA THR A 196 10.71 9.82 2.51
C THR A 196 9.92 9.50 1.25
N LEU A 197 9.12 8.43 1.27
CA LEU A 197 8.20 8.10 0.19
C LEU A 197 7.15 9.20 -0.02
N GLU A 198 6.48 9.66 1.04
CA GLU A 198 5.48 10.74 0.96
C GLU A 198 6.10 12.02 0.37
N THR A 199 7.29 12.39 0.85
CA THR A 199 8.01 13.58 0.36
C THR A 199 8.34 13.45 -1.13
N ALA A 200 8.84 12.29 -1.56
CA ALA A 200 9.12 12.01 -2.96
C ALA A 200 7.86 12.04 -3.82
N PHE A 201 6.73 11.55 -3.28
CA PHE A 201 5.46 11.56 -4.00
C PHE A 201 4.96 13.00 -4.23
N GLY A 202 4.98 13.84 -3.19
CA GLY A 202 4.64 15.26 -3.34
C GLY A 202 5.60 16.03 -4.25
N GLN A 203 6.89 15.68 -4.26
CA GLN A 203 7.85 16.23 -5.21
C GLN A 203 7.46 15.89 -6.66
N VAL A 204 7.08 14.64 -6.94
CA VAL A 204 6.62 14.23 -8.27
C VAL A 204 5.36 14.98 -8.67
N ALA A 205 4.39 15.12 -7.76
CA ALA A 205 3.15 15.81 -8.04
C ALA A 205 3.38 17.27 -8.45
N SER A 206 4.17 17.99 -7.65
CA SER A 206 4.49 19.41 -7.84
C SER A 206 5.42 19.68 -9.03
N THR A 207 6.50 18.91 -9.17
CA THR A 207 7.55 19.20 -10.17
C THR A 207 7.45 18.38 -11.45
N GLY A 208 6.74 17.25 -11.42
CA GLY A 208 6.76 16.24 -12.48
C GLY A 208 8.07 15.44 -12.56
N HIS A 209 9.01 15.65 -11.63
CA HIS A 209 10.32 15.00 -11.62
C HIS A 209 10.49 14.11 -10.37
N PRO A 210 10.87 12.83 -10.54
CA PRO A 210 11.18 11.96 -9.41
C PRO A 210 12.55 12.29 -8.82
N PRO A 211 12.83 11.84 -7.58
CA PRO A 211 14.19 11.88 -7.03
C PRO A 211 15.19 11.15 -7.93
N ALA A 212 16.47 11.55 -7.85
CA ALA A 212 17.52 10.92 -8.65
C ALA A 212 17.58 9.41 -8.40
N GLY A 213 17.65 8.62 -9.49
CA GLY A 213 17.66 7.16 -9.44
C GLY A 213 16.28 6.50 -9.40
N TYR A 214 15.19 7.27 -9.29
CA TYR A 214 13.82 6.76 -9.33
C TYR A 214 13.11 7.13 -10.63
N ARG A 215 12.13 6.32 -11.01
CA ARG A 215 11.22 6.63 -12.12
C ARG A 215 9.94 7.23 -11.58
N ILE A 216 9.23 8.02 -12.40
CA ILE A 216 7.89 8.50 -12.04
C ILE A 216 7.00 7.26 -11.78
N PRO A 217 6.39 7.12 -10.60
CA PRO A 217 5.55 5.99 -10.29
C PRO A 217 4.25 6.08 -11.09
N ASP A 218 3.70 4.94 -11.50
CA ASP A 218 2.32 4.88 -11.97
C ASP A 218 1.36 4.73 -10.77
N VAL A 219 1.80 4.00 -9.73
CA VAL A 219 1.04 3.75 -8.50
C VAL A 219 1.94 3.92 -7.28
N VAL A 220 1.41 4.45 -6.18
CA VAL A 220 2.09 4.54 -4.89
C VAL A 220 1.34 3.73 -3.85
N ALA A 221 2.02 2.84 -3.13
CA ALA A 221 1.45 2.09 -2.02
C ALA A 221 1.79 2.79 -0.69
N GLY A 222 0.78 3.27 0.02
CA GLY A 222 0.97 4.07 1.24
C GLY A 222 -0.23 4.05 2.18
N PRO A 223 -0.07 4.60 3.40
CA PRO A 223 -1.14 4.73 4.38
C PRO A 223 -2.11 5.87 4.05
N HIS A 224 -3.34 5.74 4.54
CA HIS A 224 -4.45 6.66 4.24
C HIS A 224 -4.32 8.06 4.86
N ASP A 225 -3.47 8.26 5.86
CA ASP A 225 -3.26 9.57 6.50
C ASP A 225 -2.58 10.59 5.59
N TRP A 226 -2.12 10.16 4.41
CA TRP A 226 -1.69 11.05 3.33
C TRP A 226 -2.86 11.67 2.57
N LEU A 227 -4.05 11.08 2.63
CA LEU A 227 -5.14 11.33 1.70
C LEU A 227 -5.53 12.81 1.64
N GLY A 228 -5.76 13.46 2.78
CA GLY A 228 -6.21 14.85 2.80
C GLY A 228 -5.22 15.78 2.09
N ARG A 229 -3.92 15.56 2.30
CA ARG A 229 -2.88 16.31 1.60
C ARG A 229 -2.78 15.93 0.12
N ALA A 230 -2.84 14.63 -0.18
CA ALA A 230 -2.76 14.11 -1.54
C ALA A 230 -3.91 14.64 -2.42
N VAL A 231 -5.11 14.83 -1.85
CA VAL A 231 -6.25 15.45 -2.54
C VAL A 231 -6.06 16.97 -2.64
N ALA A 232 -5.71 17.64 -1.54
CA ALA A 232 -5.57 19.10 -1.52
C ALA A 232 -4.44 19.63 -2.43
N GLU A 233 -3.40 18.84 -2.66
CA GLU A 233 -2.25 19.19 -3.50
C GLU A 233 -2.25 18.48 -4.87
N ASP A 234 -3.36 17.85 -5.27
CA ASP A 234 -3.53 17.14 -6.55
C ASP A 234 -2.45 16.08 -6.81
N TRP A 235 -2.10 15.24 -5.83
CA TRP A 235 -1.12 14.15 -6.00
C TRP A 235 -1.70 12.92 -6.71
N VAL A 236 -3.01 12.75 -6.65
CA VAL A 236 -3.68 11.50 -7.00
C VAL A 236 -4.83 11.73 -7.96
N GLU A 237 -5.01 10.81 -8.89
CA GLU A 237 -6.24 10.70 -9.67
C GLU A 237 -7.23 9.80 -8.94
N GLN A 238 -8.52 10.10 -9.07
CA GLN A 238 -9.56 9.16 -8.62
C GLN A 238 -9.42 7.85 -9.40
N PRO A 239 -9.26 6.69 -8.74
CA PRO A 239 -9.46 5.41 -9.41
C PRO A 239 -10.89 5.36 -9.99
N PRO A 240 -11.20 4.42 -10.88
CA PRO A 240 -12.54 4.29 -11.43
C PRO A 240 -13.36 3.21 -10.71
N PRO A 241 -13.54 3.21 -9.36
CA PRO A 241 -14.28 2.13 -8.73
C PRO A 241 -15.75 2.25 -9.12
N THR A 242 -16.30 1.18 -9.69
CA THR A 242 -17.75 1.05 -9.77
C THR A 242 -18.30 0.70 -8.38
N VAL A 243 -19.62 0.77 -8.20
CA VAL A 243 -20.25 0.31 -6.95
C VAL A 243 -19.93 -1.17 -6.70
N GLU A 244 -19.82 -1.97 -7.76
CA GLU A 244 -19.43 -3.38 -7.66
C GLU A 244 -18.00 -3.57 -7.11
N ASP A 245 -17.05 -2.72 -7.49
CA ASP A 245 -15.66 -2.80 -6.99
C ASP A 245 -15.56 -2.54 -5.48
N ARG A 246 -16.53 -1.83 -4.90
CA ARG A 246 -16.59 -1.51 -3.46
C ARG A 246 -17.31 -2.58 -2.64
N ALA A 247 -18.19 -3.38 -3.25
CA ALA A 247 -19.17 -4.22 -2.54
C ALA A 247 -18.57 -5.33 -1.65
N GLY A 248 -17.31 -5.72 -1.86
CA GLY A 248 -16.61 -6.71 -1.02
C GLY A 248 -15.55 -6.13 -0.08
N MET A 249 -15.36 -4.82 -0.08
CA MET A 249 -14.37 -4.12 0.74
C MET A 249 -14.97 -3.69 2.08
N SER A 250 -14.16 -3.69 3.13
CA SER A 250 -14.54 -3.16 4.43
C SER A 250 -14.96 -1.70 4.31
N SER A 251 -16.10 -1.32 4.90
CA SER A 251 -16.53 0.08 4.95
C SER A 251 -15.47 0.98 5.57
N VAL A 252 -14.82 0.54 6.65
CA VAL A 252 -13.70 1.27 7.30
C VAL A 252 -12.56 1.52 6.30
N ALA A 253 -12.25 0.55 5.44
CA ALA A 253 -11.20 0.69 4.45
C ALA A 253 -11.59 1.63 3.29
N VAL A 254 -12.87 1.59 2.88
CA VAL A 254 -13.42 2.51 1.87
C VAL A 254 -13.47 3.94 2.41
N ASP A 255 -13.98 4.14 3.62
CA ASP A 255 -14.08 5.44 4.27
C ASP A 255 -12.71 6.09 4.45
N ALA A 256 -11.71 5.31 4.87
CA ALA A 256 -10.33 5.76 5.04
C ALA A 256 -9.71 6.38 3.79
N LEU A 257 -10.06 5.86 2.61
CA LEU A 257 -9.48 6.25 1.33
C LEU A 257 -10.44 7.12 0.49
N SER A 258 -11.53 7.60 1.10
CA SER A 258 -12.51 8.47 0.47
C SER A 258 -12.42 9.91 0.99
N HIS A 259 -12.69 10.88 0.11
CA HIS A 259 -12.81 12.29 0.49
C HIS A 259 -14.11 12.83 -0.13
N GLY A 260 -15.14 12.98 0.71
CA GLY A 260 -16.52 13.07 0.23
C GLY A 260 -17.00 11.70 -0.30
N ASP A 261 -17.79 11.71 -1.38
CA ASP A 261 -18.27 10.48 -2.03
C ASP A 261 -17.20 9.68 -2.83
N PRO A 262 -16.22 10.31 -3.52
CA PRO A 262 -15.24 9.56 -4.29
C PRO A 262 -14.12 8.95 -3.42
N MET A 263 -13.73 7.74 -3.79
CA MET A 263 -12.53 7.06 -3.27
C MET A 263 -11.32 7.46 -4.13
N TYR A 264 -10.17 7.71 -3.51
CA TYR A 264 -8.94 8.21 -4.16
C TYR A 264 -7.78 7.19 -4.17
N ALA A 265 -7.96 6.06 -3.52
CA ALA A 265 -7.04 4.92 -3.57
C ALA A 265 -7.79 3.62 -3.30
N VAL A 266 -7.31 2.51 -3.88
CA VAL A 266 -7.92 1.20 -3.64
C VAL A 266 -7.27 0.55 -2.41
N PRO A 267 -8.04 0.21 -1.37
CA PRO A 267 -7.48 -0.39 -0.16
C PRO A 267 -6.96 -1.80 -0.45
N TYR A 268 -5.85 -2.15 0.18
CA TYR A 268 -5.28 -3.49 0.08
C TYR A 268 -5.02 -4.15 1.43
N ALA A 269 -4.81 -3.37 2.48
CA ALA A 269 -4.57 -3.87 3.83
C ALA A 269 -5.03 -2.90 4.89
N MET A 270 -5.34 -3.45 6.06
CA MET A 270 -5.61 -2.74 7.30
C MET A 270 -4.59 -3.18 8.35
N ASP A 271 -4.39 -2.37 9.37
CA ASP A 271 -3.57 -2.69 10.52
C ASP A 271 -4.09 -2.03 11.79
N SER A 272 -3.78 -2.64 12.92
CA SER A 272 -4.08 -2.15 14.26
C SER A 272 -3.06 -2.71 15.25
N VAL A 273 -3.10 -2.28 16.50
CA VAL A 273 -2.07 -2.63 17.52
C VAL A 273 -2.65 -3.62 18.53
N ALA A 274 -1.90 -4.67 18.89
CA ALA A 274 -2.34 -5.64 19.90
C ALA A 274 -1.23 -5.92 20.92
N LEU A 275 -1.60 -6.51 22.06
CA LEU A 275 -0.66 -7.12 23.00
C LEU A 275 -0.39 -8.57 22.57
N ILE A 276 0.88 -8.90 22.37
CA ILE A 276 1.37 -10.24 22.07
C ILE A 276 2.14 -10.74 23.28
N ARG A 277 1.74 -11.88 23.83
CA ARG A 277 2.41 -12.58 24.93
C ARG A 277 3.28 -13.72 24.42
N ASN A 278 4.50 -13.83 24.92
CA ASN A 278 5.37 -14.99 24.74
C ASN A 278 5.03 -16.07 25.78
N ASN A 279 4.29 -17.09 25.36
CA ASN A 279 3.79 -18.14 26.25
C ASN A 279 4.93 -18.99 26.86
N ALA A 280 6.13 -18.98 26.28
CA ALA A 280 7.27 -19.68 26.86
C ALA A 280 7.80 -18.97 28.13
N LEU A 281 7.57 -17.66 28.27
CA LEU A 281 8.03 -16.88 29.42
C LEU A 281 6.96 -16.82 30.52
N THR A 282 5.70 -16.66 30.15
CA THR A 282 4.57 -16.39 31.08
C THR A 282 3.60 -17.56 31.24
N GLY A 283 3.70 -18.60 30.40
CA GLY A 283 2.67 -19.65 30.30
C GLY A 283 1.41 -19.20 29.54
N THR A 284 0.37 -20.04 29.56
CA THR A 284 -0.88 -19.86 28.79
C THR A 284 -2.09 -19.44 29.63
N GLY A 285 -1.86 -18.77 30.77
CA GLY A 285 -2.94 -18.28 31.66
C GLY A 285 -3.82 -17.18 31.03
N PRO A 286 -4.67 -16.53 31.81
CA PRO A 286 -5.40 -15.34 31.36
C PRO A 286 -4.45 -14.25 30.84
N MET A 287 -4.87 -13.49 29.82
CA MET A 287 -4.14 -12.30 29.38
C MET A 287 -4.35 -11.16 30.39
N PRO A 288 -3.34 -10.31 30.63
CA PRO A 288 -3.48 -9.19 31.55
C PRO A 288 -4.54 -8.21 31.05
N SER A 289 -5.35 -7.68 31.97
CA SER A 289 -6.42 -6.74 31.67
C SER A 289 -5.98 -5.28 31.87
N THR A 290 -5.03 -5.06 32.77
CA THR A 290 -4.43 -3.74 33.05
C THR A 290 -2.95 -3.70 32.70
N PHE A 291 -2.45 -2.53 32.32
CA PHE A 291 -1.04 -2.37 31.96
C PHE A 291 -0.12 -2.69 33.15
N ALA A 292 -0.56 -2.36 34.37
CA ALA A 292 0.13 -2.71 35.61
C ALA A 292 0.25 -4.23 35.81
N GLU A 293 -0.81 -5.01 35.50
CA GLU A 293 -0.74 -6.48 35.50
C GLU A 293 0.28 -7.00 34.48
N ALA A 294 0.26 -6.47 33.25
CA ALA A 294 1.21 -6.89 32.21
C ALA A 294 2.66 -6.62 32.61
N VAL A 295 2.91 -5.46 33.24
CA VAL A 295 4.24 -5.09 33.76
C VAL A 295 4.65 -6.02 34.90
N ALA A 296 3.79 -6.22 35.89
CA ALA A 296 4.12 -7.06 37.05
C ALA A 296 4.37 -8.51 36.64
N ASP A 297 3.51 -9.07 35.79
CA ASP A 297 3.67 -10.41 35.25
C ASP A 297 4.94 -10.54 34.39
N GLY A 298 5.19 -9.56 33.51
CA GLY A 298 6.40 -9.52 32.71
C GLY A 298 7.68 -9.47 33.56
N GLN A 299 7.71 -8.63 34.59
CA GLN A 299 8.85 -8.57 35.51
C GLN A 299 9.04 -9.87 36.30
N ASN A 300 7.95 -10.53 36.72
CA ASN A 300 8.01 -11.84 37.37
C ASN A 300 8.60 -12.90 36.42
N ALA A 301 8.15 -12.94 35.18
CA ALA A 301 8.67 -13.85 34.17
C ALA A 301 10.17 -13.59 33.92
N LEU A 302 10.58 -12.34 33.73
CA LEU A 302 12.00 -11.99 33.54
C LEU A 302 12.87 -12.43 34.72
N ARG A 303 12.42 -12.22 35.97
CA ARG A 303 13.13 -12.69 37.17
C ARG A 303 13.21 -14.22 37.22
N ALA A 304 12.10 -14.91 36.98
CA ALA A 304 12.04 -16.37 37.01
C ALA A 304 12.96 -17.03 35.97
N HIS A 305 13.12 -16.39 34.80
CA HIS A 305 14.01 -16.85 33.73
C HIS A 305 15.43 -16.28 33.81
N GLY A 306 15.75 -15.44 34.80
CA GLY A 306 17.09 -14.87 34.97
C GLY A 306 17.51 -13.91 33.84
N ILE A 307 16.59 -13.07 33.37
CA ILE A 307 16.79 -12.13 32.26
C ILE A 307 16.80 -10.68 32.82
N PRO A 308 17.90 -10.21 33.42
CA PRO A 308 17.95 -8.91 34.10
C PRO A 308 17.84 -7.72 33.14
N ASP A 309 18.28 -7.90 31.89
CA ASP A 309 18.27 -6.84 30.85
C ASP A 309 17.04 -6.96 29.94
N GLY A 310 15.96 -7.58 30.40
CA GLY A 310 14.72 -7.74 29.63
C GLY A 310 13.78 -6.54 29.75
N ALA A 311 12.84 -6.43 28.82
CA ALA A 311 11.74 -5.47 28.91
C ALA A 311 10.45 -6.21 29.31
N ALA A 312 9.83 -5.84 30.43
CA ALA A 312 8.61 -6.52 30.88
C ALA A 312 7.49 -6.42 29.82
N VAL A 313 7.38 -5.24 29.21
CA VAL A 313 6.57 -4.98 28.02
C VAL A 313 7.47 -4.25 27.02
N ALA A 314 7.75 -4.89 25.87
CA ALA A 314 8.38 -4.21 24.75
C ALA A 314 7.33 -3.37 24.02
N LEU A 315 7.51 -2.05 24.02
CA LEU A 315 6.67 -1.09 23.31
C LEU A 315 7.61 -0.10 22.63
N GLN A 316 7.43 0.07 21.33
CA GLN A 316 8.25 1.00 20.56
C GLN A 316 7.82 2.44 20.81
N VAL A 317 8.82 3.32 20.94
CA VAL A 317 8.69 4.78 21.06
C VAL A 317 9.72 5.38 20.08
N GLY A 318 11.01 5.21 20.38
CA GLY A 318 12.11 5.62 19.51
C GLY A 318 12.40 7.12 19.56
N ALA A 319 13.67 7.45 19.80
CA ALA A 319 14.09 8.84 19.86
C ALA A 319 14.41 9.44 18.48
N PRO A 320 14.27 10.76 18.31
CA PRO A 320 13.54 11.71 19.17
C PRO A 320 12.06 11.86 18.77
N ASP A 321 11.61 11.07 17.78
CA ASP A 321 10.35 11.30 17.05
C ASP A 321 9.12 10.69 17.74
N GLY A 322 9.28 9.67 18.60
CA GLY A 322 8.20 8.91 19.23
C GLY A 322 7.45 7.96 18.28
N ASP A 323 6.49 7.21 18.83
CA ASP A 323 5.60 6.31 18.10
C ASP A 323 4.19 6.29 18.73
N PRO A 324 3.44 7.38 18.54
CA PRO A 324 2.15 7.54 19.18
C PRO A 324 1.10 6.56 18.65
N TYR A 325 1.31 5.94 17.48
CA TYR A 325 0.41 4.89 16.95
C TYR A 325 0.39 3.66 17.86
N HIS A 326 1.56 3.23 18.35
CA HIS A 326 1.68 2.06 19.22
C HIS A 326 1.30 2.35 20.69
N VAL A 327 1.52 3.58 21.15
CA VAL A 327 1.13 4.03 22.50
C VAL A 327 -0.35 4.38 22.60
N TRP A 328 -1.02 4.72 21.49
CA TRP A 328 -2.40 5.21 21.47
C TRP A 328 -3.40 4.44 22.34
N PRO A 329 -3.44 3.08 22.33
CA PRO A 329 -4.41 2.34 23.12
C PRO A 329 -4.26 2.57 24.63
N LEU A 330 -3.06 2.89 25.10
CA LEU A 330 -2.83 3.26 26.50
C LEU A 330 -3.41 4.64 26.79
N LEU A 331 -3.16 5.63 25.92
CA LEU A 331 -3.64 7.00 26.07
C LEU A 331 -5.17 7.06 25.99
N SER A 332 -5.78 6.41 25.00
CA SER A 332 -7.24 6.36 24.84
C SER A 332 -7.92 5.71 26.05
N SER A 333 -7.28 4.72 26.69
CA SER A 333 -7.81 4.11 27.91
C SER A 333 -7.83 5.05 29.13
N VAL A 334 -7.07 6.15 29.10
CA VAL A 334 -7.09 7.22 30.12
C VAL A 334 -8.11 8.31 29.75
N GLY A 335 -8.51 8.42 28.49
CA GLY A 335 -9.46 9.42 28.00
C GLY A 335 -8.93 10.31 26.88
N ALA A 336 -7.67 10.14 26.44
CA ALA A 336 -7.09 10.98 25.42
C ALA A 336 -7.90 10.96 24.12
N SER A 337 -8.04 12.13 23.51
CA SER A 337 -8.55 12.34 22.15
C SER A 337 -7.42 12.84 21.24
N PHE A 338 -7.54 12.66 19.93
CA PHE A 338 -6.50 13.11 18.99
C PHE A 338 -6.65 14.61 18.74
N PHE A 339 -6.15 15.43 19.67
CA PHE A 339 -6.28 16.89 19.66
C PHE A 339 -7.74 17.38 19.60
N GLY A 340 -8.59 16.70 20.35
CA GLY A 340 -10.03 16.92 20.33
C GLY A 340 -10.73 16.02 19.34
N LEU A 341 -10.17 15.68 18.16
CA LEU A 341 -10.90 14.94 17.11
C LEU A 341 -11.69 13.76 17.72
N GLY A 342 -13.00 13.79 17.51
CA GLY A 342 -13.93 12.80 18.04
C GLY A 342 -13.59 11.40 17.53
N HIS A 343 -14.24 10.39 18.12
CA HIS A 343 -14.09 8.98 17.69
C HIS A 343 -14.54 8.73 16.24
N GLU A 344 -15.18 9.71 15.60
CA GLU A 344 -15.53 9.72 14.18
C GLU A 344 -15.21 11.10 13.56
N PRO A 345 -14.99 11.16 12.23
CA PRO A 345 -14.86 12.43 11.51
C PRO A 345 -16.08 13.32 11.77
N GLY A 346 -15.86 14.49 12.40
CA GLY A 346 -16.94 15.43 12.73
C GLY A 346 -17.68 15.17 14.04
N GLY A 347 -17.27 14.20 14.86
CA GLY A 347 -17.84 13.98 16.20
C GLY A 347 -17.57 15.15 17.14
N GLN A 348 -18.61 15.69 17.77
CA GLN A 348 -18.48 16.74 18.79
C GLN A 348 -17.73 16.21 20.02
N HIS A 349 -16.81 17.02 20.53
CA HIS A 349 -16.02 16.73 21.72
C HIS A 349 -16.90 16.62 22.97
N GLY A 350 -16.47 15.80 23.93
CA GLY A 350 -16.75 16.14 25.32
C GLY A 350 -16.04 17.47 25.64
N THR A 351 -16.66 18.33 26.45
CA THR A 351 -16.07 19.63 26.83
C THR A 351 -14.74 19.52 27.58
N CYS A 352 -14.33 18.30 27.97
CA CYS A 352 -13.14 18.02 28.77
C CYS A 352 -11.94 17.44 27.99
N TRP A 353 -12.00 17.38 26.65
CA TRP A 353 -11.00 16.67 25.83
C TRP A 353 -9.54 17.08 26.10
N ARG A 354 -9.31 18.37 26.40
CA ARG A 354 -7.98 18.92 26.66
C ARG A 354 -7.43 18.42 27.99
N ASP A 355 -8.25 18.44 29.04
CA ASP A 355 -7.86 17.94 30.36
C ASP A 355 -7.62 16.43 30.31
N ASP A 356 -8.45 15.68 29.58
CA ASP A 356 -8.26 14.24 29.38
C ASP A 356 -6.95 13.93 28.63
N PHE A 357 -6.59 14.74 27.63
CA PHE A 357 -5.30 14.64 26.94
C PHE A 357 -4.13 14.88 27.89
N VAL A 358 -4.18 15.96 28.67
CA VAL A 358 -3.14 16.30 29.65
C VAL A 358 -2.98 15.21 30.70
N ASN A 359 -4.08 14.74 31.28
CA ASN A 359 -4.09 13.66 32.27
C ASN A 359 -3.51 12.36 31.69
N ALA A 360 -3.78 12.05 30.42
CA ALA A 360 -3.22 10.87 29.75
C ALA A 360 -1.70 10.95 29.59
N PHE A 361 -1.15 12.12 29.26
CA PHE A 361 0.28 12.34 29.13
C PHE A 361 1.01 12.37 30.49
N GLU A 362 0.40 12.97 31.52
CA GLU A 362 0.91 12.86 32.89
C GLU A 362 0.97 11.39 33.33
N ARG A 363 -0.09 10.62 33.04
CA ARG A 363 -0.11 9.18 33.34
C ARG A 363 0.94 8.40 32.55
N LEU A 364 1.15 8.73 31.26
CA LEU A 364 2.20 8.13 30.44
C LEU A 364 3.60 8.42 31.02
N ALA A 365 3.85 9.65 31.48
CA ALA A 365 5.14 10.05 32.07
C ALA A 365 5.55 9.19 33.28
N THR A 366 4.58 8.66 34.03
CA THR A 366 4.85 7.75 35.17
C THR A 366 5.50 6.42 34.74
N LEU A 367 5.37 6.05 33.46
CA LEU A 367 5.98 4.87 32.86
C LEU A 367 7.42 5.13 32.37
N GLY A 368 7.79 6.40 32.24
CA GLY A 368 9.07 6.85 31.70
C GLY A 368 10.23 6.89 32.70
N ARG A 369 11.40 7.35 32.22
CA ARG A 369 12.70 7.32 32.91
C ARG A 369 12.74 8.06 34.24
N ALA A 370 12.01 9.17 34.34
CA ALA A 370 11.97 9.96 35.58
C ALA A 370 11.15 9.29 36.71
N HIS A 371 10.43 8.21 36.41
CA HIS A 371 9.54 7.52 37.35
C HIS A 371 9.84 6.01 37.40
N SER A 372 8.94 5.17 36.89
CA SER A 372 9.11 3.71 36.97
C SER A 372 10.14 3.16 35.99
N GLY A 373 10.44 3.87 34.90
CA GLY A 373 11.37 3.45 33.85
C GLY A 373 10.96 2.17 33.13
N VAL A 374 9.69 1.75 33.23
CA VAL A 374 9.22 0.50 32.62
C VAL A 374 9.16 0.57 31.09
N LEU A 375 8.94 1.77 30.55
CA LEU A 375 9.05 2.06 29.13
C LEU A 375 10.38 2.78 28.87
N ASP A 376 11.17 2.22 27.96
CA ASP A 376 12.39 2.87 27.47
C ASP A 376 12.05 3.74 26.24
N PRO A 377 12.12 5.08 26.34
CA PRO A 377 11.80 5.99 25.23
C PRO A 377 12.74 5.84 24.03
N GLU A 378 13.92 5.23 24.20
CA GLU A 378 14.86 5.00 23.10
C GLU A 378 14.57 3.69 22.33
N LEU A 379 13.65 2.86 22.83
CA LEU A 379 13.34 1.57 22.22
C LEU A 379 12.58 1.76 20.90
N ASP A 380 13.28 1.61 19.78
CA ASP A 380 12.70 1.69 18.44
C ASP A 380 12.00 0.38 18.02
N HIS A 381 11.31 0.41 16.87
CA HIS A 381 10.62 -0.76 16.30
C HIS A 381 11.53 -1.99 16.18
N ARG A 382 12.76 -1.80 15.69
CA ARG A 382 13.71 -2.89 15.49
C ARG A 382 14.16 -3.47 16.84
N GLY A 383 14.37 -2.62 17.83
CA GLY A 383 14.75 -2.96 19.19
C GLY A 383 13.66 -3.74 19.91
N SER A 384 12.42 -3.22 19.89
CA SER A 384 11.27 -3.86 20.55
C SER A 384 11.01 -5.25 19.99
N LEU A 385 10.99 -5.39 18.66
CA LEU A 385 10.80 -6.67 17.99
C LEU A 385 11.96 -7.63 18.28
N ARG A 386 13.21 -7.15 18.28
CA ARG A 386 14.39 -7.98 18.59
C ARG A 386 14.36 -8.51 20.03
N LEU A 387 13.94 -7.70 21.01
CA LEU A 387 13.80 -8.15 22.40
C LEU A 387 12.78 -9.28 22.50
N PHE A 388 11.59 -9.09 21.91
CA PHE A 388 10.53 -10.10 21.95
C PHE A 388 10.94 -11.39 21.22
N LEU A 389 11.43 -11.28 19.98
CA LEU A 389 11.86 -12.43 19.18
C LEU A 389 13.08 -13.16 19.77
N GLY A 390 13.86 -12.47 20.62
CA GLY A 390 14.99 -13.01 21.37
C GLY A 390 14.61 -13.62 22.72
N GLY A 391 13.32 -13.67 23.07
CA GLY A 391 12.87 -14.19 24.37
C GLY A 391 13.24 -13.30 25.56
N ARG A 392 13.50 -12.01 25.33
CA ARG A 392 13.86 -11.01 26.36
C ARG A 392 12.74 -10.02 26.67
N ALA A 393 11.57 -10.23 26.07
CA ALA A 393 10.35 -9.53 26.44
C ALA A 393 9.18 -10.52 26.53
N PRO A 394 8.56 -10.68 27.71
CA PRO A 394 7.36 -11.50 27.89
C PRO A 394 6.16 -10.97 27.10
N TYR A 395 6.08 -9.65 26.95
CA TYR A 395 5.01 -8.97 26.22
C TYR A 395 5.58 -8.04 25.15
N LEU A 396 4.89 -7.94 24.03
CA LEU A 396 5.15 -6.99 22.95
C LEU A 396 3.83 -6.30 22.58
N ILE A 397 3.81 -4.97 22.57
CA ILE A 397 2.74 -4.19 21.96
C ILE A 397 3.19 -3.79 20.56
N CYS A 398 2.56 -4.35 19.53
CA CYS A 398 2.96 -4.13 18.15
C CYS A 398 1.79 -4.35 17.17
N SER A 399 1.92 -3.76 15.98
CA SER A 399 0.98 -4.01 14.88
C SER A 399 1.12 -5.42 14.29
N ALA A 400 0.24 -5.80 13.36
CA ALA A 400 0.22 -7.14 12.78
C ALA A 400 1.51 -7.50 12.02
N VAL A 401 2.36 -6.51 11.70
CA VAL A 401 3.65 -6.71 11.03
C VAL A 401 4.60 -7.64 11.79
N ALA A 402 4.50 -7.69 13.12
CA ALA A 402 5.32 -8.60 13.94
C ALA A 402 4.99 -10.08 13.69
N LEU A 403 3.75 -10.40 13.27
CA LEU A 403 3.27 -11.77 13.13
C LEU A 403 4.04 -12.59 12.09
N HIS A 404 4.55 -11.93 11.03
CA HIS A 404 5.36 -12.60 10.03
C HIS A 404 6.61 -13.25 10.66
N GLU A 405 7.35 -12.47 11.44
CA GLU A 405 8.60 -12.90 12.07
C GLU A 405 8.37 -13.88 13.22
N ILE A 406 7.35 -13.64 14.04
CA ILE A 406 6.93 -14.55 15.13
C ILE A 406 6.65 -15.96 14.59
N ARG A 407 5.91 -16.06 13.48
CA ARG A 407 5.61 -17.35 12.83
C ARG A 407 6.83 -17.98 12.18
N ARG A 408 7.65 -17.17 11.52
CA ARG A 408 8.91 -17.64 10.91
C ARG A 408 9.81 -18.31 11.96
N ARG A 409 9.84 -17.74 13.17
CA ARG A 409 10.56 -18.30 14.34
C ARG A 409 9.78 -19.37 15.11
N ARG A 410 8.54 -19.66 14.72
CA ARG A 410 7.66 -20.65 15.37
C ARG A 410 7.48 -20.40 16.87
N LEU A 411 7.41 -19.12 17.27
CA LEU A 411 7.19 -18.76 18.67
C LEU A 411 5.77 -19.14 19.10
N ASN A 412 5.64 -19.73 20.29
CA ASN A 412 4.35 -19.97 20.93
C ASN A 412 3.87 -18.67 21.57
N VAL A 413 2.91 -18.00 20.94
CA VAL A 413 2.41 -16.70 21.40
C VAL A 413 0.89 -16.66 21.46
N THR A 414 0.35 -15.70 22.22
CA THR A 414 -1.07 -15.36 22.26
C THR A 414 -1.23 -13.88 22.02
N ALA A 415 -2.21 -13.48 21.20
CA ALA A 415 -2.55 -12.08 20.96
C ALA A 415 -3.88 -11.71 21.66
N ALA A 416 -3.96 -10.51 22.21
CA ALA A 416 -5.17 -9.94 22.78
C ALA A 416 -5.16 -8.40 22.65
N GLN A 417 -6.28 -7.77 23.00
CA GLN A 417 -6.37 -6.31 23.06
C GLN A 417 -5.28 -5.76 24.01
N VAL A 418 -4.74 -4.59 23.69
CA VAL A 418 -3.81 -3.89 24.58
C VAL A 418 -4.48 -3.66 25.94
N PRO A 419 -3.82 -3.94 27.07
CA PRO A 419 -4.41 -3.77 28.39
C PRO A 419 -4.56 -2.30 28.75
N ARG A 420 -5.55 -1.96 29.59
CA ARG A 420 -5.84 -0.55 29.93
C ARG A 420 -4.81 0.04 30.89
N LEU A 421 -4.39 1.26 30.62
CA LEU A 421 -3.61 2.10 31.54
C LEU A 421 -4.53 2.91 32.47
N GLY A 422 -5.67 3.37 31.94
CA GLY A 422 -6.73 4.08 32.65
C GLY A 422 -7.97 3.23 32.94
N THR A 423 -9.12 3.88 33.09
CA THR A 423 -10.39 3.25 33.47
C THR A 423 -11.23 2.84 32.27
N LEU A 424 -11.01 3.46 31.11
CA LEU A 424 -11.78 3.22 29.88
C LEU A 424 -11.26 1.99 29.14
N ARG A 425 -12.09 1.49 28.21
CA ARG A 425 -11.66 0.46 27.27
C ARG A 425 -10.60 1.06 26.33
N PRO A 426 -9.46 0.40 26.11
CA PRO A 426 -8.46 0.82 25.14
C PRO A 426 -9.04 0.84 23.72
N ILE A 427 -8.86 1.92 23.00
CA ILE A 427 -9.27 2.05 21.60
C ILE A 427 -8.01 2.20 20.76
N THR A 428 -7.86 1.32 19.78
CA THR A 428 -6.73 1.35 18.84
C THR A 428 -7.03 2.26 17.68
N LEU A 429 -5.97 2.72 17.02
CA LEU A 429 -6.08 3.33 15.70
C LEU A 429 -6.12 2.24 14.64
N VAL A 430 -6.90 2.48 13.60
CA VAL A 430 -6.98 1.66 12.40
C VAL A 430 -6.23 2.37 11.29
N SER A 431 -5.14 1.75 10.83
CA SER A 431 -4.40 2.21 9.65
C SER A 431 -4.86 1.44 8.44
N VAL A 432 -5.28 2.14 7.38
CA VAL A 432 -5.60 1.55 6.09
C VAL A 432 -4.50 1.90 5.10
N HIS A 433 -4.03 0.92 4.35
CA HIS A 433 -3.08 1.10 3.27
C HIS A 433 -3.77 0.92 1.91
N GLY A 434 -3.50 1.86 1.01
CA GLY A 434 -4.09 1.92 -0.31
C GLY A 434 -3.05 1.96 -1.43
N LEU A 435 -3.52 1.66 -2.63
CA LEU A 435 -2.82 1.90 -3.88
C LEU A 435 -3.36 3.20 -4.51
N TYR A 436 -2.55 4.25 -4.48
CA TYR A 436 -2.82 5.56 -5.04
C TYR A 436 -2.44 5.61 -6.51
N LEU A 437 -3.35 6.06 -7.37
CA LEU A 437 -3.03 6.35 -8.77
C LEU A 437 -2.34 7.72 -8.85
N ASN A 438 -1.06 7.74 -9.20
CA ASN A 438 -0.32 8.99 -9.36
C ASN A 438 -0.89 9.79 -10.53
N HIS A 439 -1.27 11.05 -10.32
CA HIS A 439 -1.75 11.91 -11.42
C HIS A 439 -0.71 12.12 -12.53
N ARG A 440 0.58 12.05 -12.18
CA ARG A 440 1.68 12.14 -13.16
C ARG A 440 1.98 10.80 -13.83
N SER A 441 1.20 9.75 -13.58
CA SER A 441 1.35 8.44 -14.21
C SER A 441 1.49 8.58 -15.73
N ARG A 442 2.39 7.80 -16.33
CA ARG A 442 2.56 7.74 -17.78
C ARG A 442 1.69 6.67 -18.42
N ASN A 443 1.12 5.78 -17.60
CA ASN A 443 0.30 4.67 -18.04
C ASN A 443 -1.06 4.62 -17.31
N PRO A 444 -1.86 5.70 -17.22
CA PRO A 444 -3.09 5.71 -16.44
C PRO A 444 -4.06 4.55 -16.75
N PRO A 445 -4.30 4.15 -18.03
CA PRO A 445 -5.20 3.05 -18.33
C PRO A 445 -4.75 1.70 -17.74
N ALA A 446 -3.45 1.41 -17.82
CA ALA A 446 -2.88 0.20 -17.23
C ALA A 446 -2.91 0.25 -15.70
N ALA A 447 -2.63 1.41 -15.11
CA ALA A 447 -2.69 1.60 -13.67
C ALA A 447 -4.12 1.47 -13.13
N ARG A 448 -5.12 2.02 -13.82
CA ARG A 448 -6.54 1.85 -13.47
C ARG A 448 -6.97 0.39 -13.55
N ASP A 449 -6.59 -0.30 -14.62
CA ASP A 449 -6.87 -1.75 -14.78
C ASP A 449 -6.25 -2.58 -13.65
N LEU A 450 -5.06 -2.22 -13.14
CA LEU A 450 -4.47 -2.87 -11.97
C LEU A 450 -5.38 -2.74 -10.73
N LEU A 451 -5.90 -1.53 -10.51
CA LEU A 451 -6.69 -1.17 -9.35
C LEU A 451 -8.10 -1.79 -9.36
N THR A 452 -8.72 -1.95 -10.53
CA THR A 452 -10.10 -2.49 -10.64
C THR A 452 -10.18 -3.98 -10.95
N THR A 453 -9.10 -4.63 -11.40
CA THR A 453 -9.17 -6.07 -11.74
C THR A 453 -8.81 -6.98 -10.56
N TYR A 454 -7.53 -7.25 -10.35
CA TYR A 454 -7.08 -8.20 -9.34
C TYR A 454 -7.22 -7.63 -7.93
N GLN A 455 -6.91 -6.35 -7.74
CA GLN A 455 -6.83 -5.75 -6.41
C GLN A 455 -8.19 -5.68 -5.69
N ALA A 456 -9.29 -5.58 -6.43
CA ALA A 456 -10.65 -5.57 -5.88
C ALA A 456 -11.20 -6.97 -5.51
N SER A 457 -10.41 -8.04 -5.72
CA SER A 457 -10.87 -9.41 -5.43
C SER A 457 -10.52 -9.88 -4.01
N PRO A 458 -11.36 -10.67 -3.33
CA PRO A 458 -11.01 -11.27 -2.03
C PRO A 458 -9.72 -12.12 -2.08
N THR A 459 -9.46 -12.79 -3.21
CA THR A 459 -8.22 -13.55 -3.45
C THR A 459 -6.96 -12.68 -3.31
N ALA A 460 -7.02 -11.41 -3.73
CA ALA A 460 -5.93 -10.47 -3.53
C ALA A 460 -5.62 -10.25 -2.04
N GLY A 461 -6.67 -10.07 -1.22
CA GLY A 461 -6.54 -9.97 0.23
C GLY A 461 -5.88 -11.20 0.87
N GLU A 462 -6.35 -12.39 0.52
CA GLU A 462 -5.81 -13.66 1.05
C GLU A 462 -4.36 -13.91 0.62
N ASP A 463 -4.02 -13.63 -0.64
CA ASP A 463 -2.66 -13.80 -1.16
C ASP A 463 -1.68 -12.88 -0.43
N LEU A 464 -2.06 -11.63 -0.19
CA LEU A 464 -1.24 -10.69 0.55
C LEU A 464 -1.10 -11.09 2.02
N ASN A 465 -2.18 -11.56 2.66
CA ASN A 465 -2.10 -12.10 4.01
C ASN A 465 -1.11 -13.27 4.05
N ARG A 466 -1.17 -14.23 3.12
CA ARG A 466 -0.25 -15.38 3.09
C ARG A 466 1.23 -14.95 3.08
N ILE A 467 1.53 -13.79 2.47
CA ILE A 467 2.87 -13.24 2.37
C ILE A 467 3.27 -12.49 3.65
N ARG A 468 2.47 -11.51 4.10
CA ARG A 468 2.89 -10.56 5.16
C ARG A 468 2.13 -10.67 6.47
N ARG A 469 1.08 -11.50 6.54
CA ARG A 469 0.23 -11.71 7.74
C ARG A 469 -0.42 -10.43 8.27
N ILE A 470 -0.76 -9.52 7.36
CA ILE A 470 -1.51 -8.29 7.63
C ILE A 470 -3.01 -8.51 7.43
N VAL A 471 -3.84 -7.65 8.02
CA VAL A 471 -5.30 -7.75 7.89
C VAL A 471 -5.69 -7.33 6.46
N PRO A 472 -6.41 -8.17 5.69
CA PRO A 472 -6.91 -7.76 4.37
C PRO A 472 -7.97 -6.66 4.47
N ALA A 473 -8.12 -5.88 3.40
CA ALA A 473 -9.20 -4.89 3.30
C ALA A 473 -10.57 -5.45 2.81
N HIS A 474 -10.67 -6.76 2.56
CA HIS A 474 -11.87 -7.41 2.05
C HIS A 474 -12.58 -8.18 3.17
N ASP A 475 -13.89 -7.99 3.31
CA ASP A 475 -14.66 -8.57 4.43
C ASP A 475 -14.66 -10.11 4.41
N ASP A 476 -14.85 -10.73 3.24
CA ASP A 476 -14.81 -12.20 3.10
C ASP A 476 -13.47 -12.80 3.51
N ALA A 477 -12.37 -12.13 3.13
CA ALA A 477 -11.03 -12.55 3.49
C ALA A 477 -10.79 -12.36 4.99
N MET A 478 -11.27 -11.26 5.58
CA MET A 478 -11.24 -11.06 7.02
C MET A 478 -12.04 -12.12 7.76
N ASP A 479 -13.26 -12.44 7.36
CA ASP A 479 -14.10 -13.45 8.03
C ASP A 479 -13.49 -14.85 7.97
N THR A 480 -12.85 -15.20 6.85
CA THR A 480 -12.13 -16.46 6.71
C THR A 480 -10.93 -16.51 7.66
N LEU A 481 -10.04 -15.52 7.59
CA LEU A 481 -8.85 -15.48 8.44
C LEU A 481 -9.20 -15.34 9.93
N ARG A 482 -10.28 -14.65 10.26
CA ARG A 482 -10.78 -14.50 11.63
C ARG A 482 -11.11 -15.84 12.29
N ARG A 483 -11.62 -16.81 11.51
CA ARG A 483 -11.93 -18.17 11.99
C ARG A 483 -10.66 -19.02 12.11
N ASP A 484 -9.77 -18.90 11.13
CA ASP A 484 -8.66 -19.84 10.95
C ASP A 484 -7.36 -19.41 11.64
N ASP A 485 -7.23 -18.12 11.98
CA ASP A 485 -6.01 -17.53 12.52
C ASP A 485 -6.26 -16.84 13.87
N PRO A 486 -6.04 -17.54 15.01
CA PRO A 486 -6.27 -16.98 16.34
C PRO A 486 -5.42 -15.75 16.68
N LEU A 487 -4.25 -15.57 16.06
CA LEU A 487 -3.41 -14.40 16.30
C LEU A 487 -3.92 -13.20 15.52
N LEU A 488 -4.27 -13.40 14.24
CA LEU A 488 -4.76 -12.33 13.38
C LEU A 488 -6.19 -11.91 13.76
N ARG A 489 -6.99 -12.82 14.33
CA ARG A 489 -8.36 -12.54 14.80
C ARG A 489 -8.45 -11.28 15.65
N THR A 490 -7.52 -11.09 16.59
CA THR A 490 -7.48 -9.89 17.44
C THR A 490 -7.26 -8.62 16.62
N TYR A 491 -6.37 -8.66 15.64
CA TYR A 491 -6.14 -7.51 14.75
C TYR A 491 -7.36 -7.22 13.89
N ILE A 492 -8.03 -8.25 13.35
CA ILE A 492 -9.28 -8.09 12.59
C ILE A 492 -10.37 -7.44 13.44
N ASP A 493 -10.56 -7.88 14.69
CA ASP A 493 -11.51 -7.26 15.61
C ASP A 493 -11.25 -5.77 15.81
N GLN A 494 -9.98 -5.42 16.00
CA GLN A 494 -9.57 -4.06 16.25
C GLN A 494 -9.67 -3.20 14.98
N CYS A 495 -9.38 -3.75 13.80
CA CYS A 495 -9.62 -3.05 12.53
C CYS A 495 -11.11 -2.75 12.27
N ARG A 496 -12.03 -3.57 12.80
CA ARG A 496 -13.48 -3.36 12.68
C ARG A 496 -14.07 -2.38 13.70
N THR A 497 -13.41 -2.18 14.84
CA THR A 497 -13.98 -1.46 15.99
C THR A 497 -13.10 -0.34 16.54
N GLY A 498 -11.87 -0.21 16.04
CA GLY A 498 -10.96 0.86 16.40
C GLY A 498 -11.35 2.19 15.75
N MET A 499 -10.70 3.24 16.20
CA MET A 499 -10.85 4.57 15.63
C MET A 499 -10.07 4.65 14.32
N LEU A 500 -10.72 5.03 13.23
CA LEU A 500 -10.03 5.30 11.98
C LEU A 500 -9.00 6.42 12.20
N MET A 501 -7.76 6.21 11.73
CA MET A 501 -6.73 7.22 11.88
C MET A 501 -7.14 8.51 11.15
N PRO A 502 -7.01 9.68 11.76
CA PRO A 502 -7.30 10.93 11.06
C PRO A 502 -6.40 11.10 9.82
N SER A 503 -6.91 11.74 8.75
CA SER A 503 -6.22 11.84 7.45
C SER A 503 -6.24 13.24 6.81
N GLY A 504 -6.53 14.29 7.59
CA GLY A 504 -6.56 15.68 7.10
C GLY A 504 -5.20 16.22 6.63
N PRO A 505 -5.15 17.34 5.88
CA PRO A 505 -3.91 17.85 5.29
C PRO A 505 -2.75 18.11 6.28
N GLY A 506 -3.07 18.50 7.53
CA GLY A 506 -2.09 18.76 8.59
C GLY A 506 -1.55 17.53 9.32
N MET A 507 -1.97 16.32 8.93
CA MET A 507 -1.81 15.13 9.77
C MET A 507 -0.37 14.72 10.04
N ARG A 508 0.53 14.81 9.04
CA ARG A 508 1.96 14.54 9.24
C ARG A 508 2.58 15.44 10.31
N THR A 509 2.18 16.70 10.36
CA THR A 509 2.67 17.65 11.37
C THR A 509 2.10 17.31 12.75
N ALA A 510 0.81 16.95 12.81
CA ALA A 510 0.15 16.54 14.04
C ALA A 510 0.79 15.27 14.65
N TRP A 511 1.08 14.26 13.83
CA TRP A 511 1.78 13.04 14.25
C TRP A 511 3.15 13.34 14.83
N ARG A 512 3.93 14.18 14.15
CA ARG A 512 5.27 14.57 14.60
C ARG A 512 5.23 15.37 15.90
N LEU A 513 4.21 16.22 16.08
CA LEU A 513 3.99 16.95 17.32
C LEU A 513 3.69 15.98 18.47
N LEU A 514 2.73 15.07 18.26
CA LEU A 514 2.31 14.08 19.26
C LEU A 514 3.46 13.13 19.67
N GLY A 515 4.20 12.61 18.70
CA GLY A 515 5.32 11.70 18.96
C GLY A 515 6.49 12.36 19.68
N ARG A 516 6.82 13.61 19.36
CA ARG A 516 7.83 14.36 20.14
C ARG A 516 7.38 14.57 21.58
N ALA A 517 6.11 14.90 21.82
CA ALA A 517 5.59 15.06 23.17
C ALA A 517 5.64 13.73 23.95
N GLU A 518 5.27 12.62 23.30
CA GLU A 518 5.35 11.27 23.85
C GLU A 518 6.79 10.93 24.28
N TYR A 519 7.76 11.13 23.36
CA TYR A 519 9.17 10.94 23.67
C TYR A 519 9.62 11.83 24.83
N GLN A 520 9.28 13.12 24.82
CA GLN A 520 9.69 14.06 25.86
C GLN A 520 9.19 13.64 27.25
N VAL A 521 7.90 13.31 27.40
CA VAL A 521 7.36 12.94 28.71
C VAL A 521 7.92 11.60 29.20
N LEU A 522 8.17 10.64 28.31
CA LEU A 522 8.80 9.36 28.66
C LEU A 522 10.30 9.48 28.95
N ALA A 523 11.00 10.38 28.27
CA ALA A 523 12.41 10.70 28.52
C ALA A 523 12.62 11.51 29.81
N GLY A 524 11.55 12.09 30.38
CA GLY A 524 11.64 12.97 31.54
C GLY A 524 12.17 14.36 31.18
N HIS A 525 11.94 14.80 29.94
CA HIS A 525 12.34 16.11 29.46
C HIS A 525 11.19 17.11 29.68
N GLY A 526 11.36 18.03 30.64
CA GLY A 526 10.37 19.04 30.98
C GLY A 526 9.27 18.55 31.93
N ASP A 527 8.36 19.45 32.29
CA ASP A 527 7.19 19.14 33.09
C ASP A 527 6.11 18.47 32.20
N PRO A 528 5.65 17.24 32.52
CA PRO A 528 4.71 16.51 31.66
C PRO A 528 3.41 17.25 31.36
N ARG A 529 2.88 17.99 32.35
CA ARG A 529 1.67 18.79 32.17
C ARG A 529 1.90 19.93 31.21
N ALA A 530 2.96 20.73 31.41
CA ALA A 530 3.29 21.82 30.51
C ALA A 530 3.55 21.35 29.06
N VAL A 531 4.25 20.22 28.88
CA VAL A 531 4.47 19.61 27.56
C VAL A 531 3.14 19.21 26.92
N ALA A 532 2.26 18.55 27.68
CA ALA A 532 0.98 18.08 27.17
C ALA A 532 0.01 19.23 26.86
N GLU A 533 -0.04 20.27 27.69
CA GLU A 533 -0.86 21.47 27.48
C GLU A 533 -0.46 22.19 26.19
N ALA A 534 0.83 22.47 26.01
CA ALA A 534 1.34 23.10 24.79
C ALA A 534 1.05 22.24 23.54
N THR A 535 1.24 20.93 23.66
CA THR A 535 0.99 19.97 22.58
C THR A 535 -0.50 19.90 22.21
N ALA A 536 -1.39 19.90 23.20
CA ALA A 536 -2.83 19.91 23.00
C ALA A 536 -3.28 21.17 22.26
N ASP A 537 -2.78 22.33 22.70
CA ASP A 537 -3.16 23.62 22.13
C ASP A 537 -2.63 23.79 20.70
N GLU A 538 -1.35 23.44 20.44
CA GLU A 538 -0.75 23.50 19.11
C GLU A 538 -1.42 22.50 18.15
N GLY A 539 -1.66 21.26 18.59
CA GLY A 539 -2.28 20.23 17.78
C GLY A 539 -3.74 20.54 17.45
N HIS A 540 -4.50 21.08 18.39
CA HIS A 540 -5.88 21.51 18.14
C HIS A 540 -5.94 22.70 17.19
N ALA A 541 -5.07 23.70 17.36
CA ALA A 541 -4.99 24.82 16.43
C ALA A 541 -4.64 24.35 15.00
N LEU A 542 -3.73 23.39 14.87
CA LEU A 542 -3.32 22.81 13.59
C LEU A 542 -4.46 22.10 12.87
N LEU A 543 -5.31 21.36 13.60
CA LEU A 543 -6.36 20.52 13.02
C LEU A 543 -7.72 21.22 12.93
N SER A 544 -7.98 22.25 13.71
CA SER A 544 -9.20 23.07 13.64
C SER A 544 -9.11 24.22 12.63
N GLY A 545 -7.89 24.59 12.21
CA GLY A 545 -7.64 25.65 11.23
C GLY A 545 -7.33 25.16 9.81
N ALA A 546 -7.30 23.85 9.60
CA ALA A 546 -7.12 23.17 8.31
C ALA A 546 -8.45 22.57 7.84
#